data_AF-A0A3G6RKV1-F1
#
_entry.id   AF-A0A3G6RKV1-F1
#
_cell.length_a   1.000
_cell.length_b   1.000
_cell.length_c   1.000
_cell.angle_alpha   90.00
_cell.angle_beta   90.00
_cell.angle_gamma   90.00
#
_symmetry.space_group_name_H-M   'P 1'
#
loop_
_entity.id
_entity.type
_entity.pdbx_description
1 polymer ?
#
loop_
_entity_poly.entity_id
_entity_poly.type
_entity_poly.pdbx_seq_one_letter_code
_entity_poly.pdbx_strand_id
1 'polypeptide(L)'
;MTIKRLLAFFILMISCNLYFSQNVTIKDDKVLLDGKQILKAEKINLAQYSFFSMKNDDEVLLYKYMDNETPSYVSDDYFILNFLTEKVKIESTDLGKVSNFMNSKKGMEKIIKWLLKERVLNQDGELNPDRLSVFKEKYDENITARTLR
;
A
#
# COMPACT_ATOMS: atom_id res chain seq x y z
N MET A 1 -20.17 41.40 23.65
CA MET A 1 -19.37 40.23 24.10
C MET A 1 -19.77 38.92 23.43
N THR A 2 -21.06 38.69 23.18
CA THR A 2 -21.62 37.48 22.55
C THR A 2 -21.10 37.22 21.13
N ILE A 3 -21.01 38.23 20.27
CA ILE A 3 -20.49 38.08 18.89
C ILE A 3 -19.02 37.62 18.86
N LYS A 4 -18.17 38.17 19.73
CA LYS A 4 -16.76 37.75 19.83
C LYS A 4 -16.61 36.29 20.30
N ARG A 5 -17.49 35.84 21.19
CA ARG A 5 -17.53 34.44 21.65
C ARG A 5 -18.03 33.49 20.54
N LEU A 6 -19.01 33.91 19.74
CA LEU A 6 -19.50 33.13 18.60
C LEU A 6 -18.43 32.96 17.52
N LEU A 7 -17.68 34.03 17.24
CA LEU A 7 -16.59 34.02 16.26
C LEU A 7 -15.43 33.12 16.69
N ALA A 8 -15.07 33.16 17.98
CA ALA A 8 -14.06 32.26 18.55
C ALA A 8 -14.47 30.78 18.47
N PHE A 9 -15.76 30.49 18.68
CA PHE A 9 -16.30 29.13 18.57
C PHE A 9 -16.26 28.62 17.12
N PHE A 10 -16.52 29.50 16.14
CA PHE A 10 -16.46 29.17 14.72
C PHE A 10 -15.01 28.88 14.26
N ILE A 11 -14.04 29.66 14.74
CA ILE A 11 -12.61 29.44 14.46
C ILE A 11 -12.13 28.11 15.08
N LEU A 12 -12.57 27.79 16.30
CA LEU A 12 -12.25 26.52 16.96
C LEU A 12 -12.80 25.31 16.18
N MET A 13 -14.05 25.40 15.69
CA MET A 13 -14.68 24.34 14.89
C MET A 13 -13.97 24.10 13.54
N ILE A 14 -13.42 25.14 12.90
CA ILE A 14 -12.65 24.99 11.65
C ILE A 14 -11.30 24.30 11.93
N SER A 15 -10.66 24.60 13.06
CA SER A 15 -9.36 24.02 13.42
C SER A 15 -9.40 22.51 13.67
N CYS A 16 -10.55 21.96 14.07
CA CYS A 16 -10.73 20.52 14.28
C CYS A 16 -10.96 19.72 12.98
N ASN A 17 -11.11 20.38 11.82
CA ASN A 17 -11.33 19.71 10.53
C ASN A 17 -10.04 19.40 9.75
N LEU A 18 -8.86 19.68 10.31
CA LEU A 18 -7.59 19.16 9.81
C LEU A 18 -7.44 17.69 10.20
N TYR A 19 -8.41 16.86 9.78
CA TYR A 19 -8.32 15.42 9.92
C TYR A 19 -7.24 14.92 8.97
N PHE A 20 -6.13 14.49 9.58
CA PHE A 20 -4.96 13.87 9.00
C PHE A 20 -5.33 12.65 8.14
N SER A 21 -5.71 12.87 6.88
CA SER A 21 -5.64 11.81 5.87
C SER A 21 -4.19 11.73 5.41
N GLN A 22 -3.44 10.75 5.91
CA GLN A 22 -2.08 10.45 5.47
C GLN A 22 -2.02 10.39 3.94
N ASN A 23 -1.29 11.32 3.35
CA ASN A 23 -1.13 11.42 1.92
C ASN A 23 0.12 10.65 1.49
N VAL A 24 -0.09 9.50 0.83
CA VAL A 24 0.98 8.76 0.17
C VAL A 24 1.01 9.15 -1.30
N THR A 25 2.20 9.45 -1.81
CA THR A 25 2.43 9.80 -3.21
C THR A 25 3.73 9.17 -3.70
N ILE A 26 3.76 8.68 -4.93
CA ILE A 26 4.96 8.18 -5.59
C ILE A 26 5.41 9.16 -6.66
N LYS A 27 6.57 9.79 -6.43
CA LYS A 27 7.15 10.80 -7.32
C LYS A 27 8.65 10.60 -7.44
N ASP A 28 9.17 10.65 -8.66
CA ASP A 28 10.61 10.53 -8.97
C ASP A 28 11.28 9.36 -8.23
N ASP A 29 10.66 8.18 -8.33
CA ASP A 29 11.13 6.92 -7.72
C ASP A 29 11.20 6.95 -6.18
N LYS A 30 10.42 7.83 -5.56
CA LYS A 30 10.30 7.98 -4.10
C LYS A 30 8.87 7.78 -3.65
N VAL A 31 8.70 7.03 -2.57
CA VAL A 31 7.43 6.96 -1.85
C VAL A 31 7.46 8.01 -0.74
N LEU A 32 6.55 8.98 -0.83
CA LEU A 32 6.41 10.07 0.10
C LEU A 32 5.16 9.86 0.97
N LEU A 33 5.33 9.87 2.29
CA LEU A 33 4.26 9.95 3.28
C LEU A 33 4.23 11.38 3.83
N ASP A 34 3.16 12.11 3.53
CA ASP A 34 2.99 13.52 3.91
C ASP A 34 4.20 14.39 3.52
N GLY A 35 4.81 14.08 2.37
CA GLY A 35 6.00 14.75 1.82
C GLY A 35 7.34 14.23 2.34
N LYS A 36 7.37 13.42 3.41
CA LYS A 36 8.58 12.74 3.89
C LYS A 36 8.82 11.47 3.08
N GLN A 37 10.02 11.28 2.55
CA GLN A 37 10.38 10.03 1.88
C GLN A 37 10.51 8.89 2.91
N ILE A 38 9.78 7.80 2.68
CA ILE A 38 9.77 6.61 3.56
C ILE A 38 10.31 5.36 2.85
N LEU A 39 10.22 5.29 1.53
CA LEU A 39 10.74 4.18 0.71
C LEU A 39 11.25 4.74 -0.63
N LYS A 40 12.12 3.98 -1.29
CA LYS A 40 12.36 4.14 -2.74
C LYS A 40 11.39 3.24 -3.51
N ALA A 41 11.06 3.61 -4.73
CA ALA A 41 10.10 2.90 -5.56
C ALA A 41 10.70 2.69 -6.95
N GLU A 42 10.65 1.48 -7.49
CA GLU A 42 11.14 1.17 -8.83
C GLU A 42 10.10 0.41 -9.64
N LYS A 43 9.72 0.96 -10.79
CA LYS A 43 8.87 0.24 -11.74
C LYS A 43 9.74 -0.63 -12.65
N ILE A 44 9.80 -1.93 -12.34
CA ILE A 44 10.59 -2.90 -13.10
C ILE A 44 10.04 -3.08 -14.52
N ASN A 45 8.75 -3.39 -14.65
CA ASN A 45 8.10 -3.62 -15.95
C ASN A 45 6.60 -3.27 -15.88
N LEU A 46 5.74 -3.84 -16.73
CA LEU A 46 4.30 -3.58 -16.67
C LEU A 46 3.60 -4.33 -15.52
N ALA A 47 4.08 -5.50 -15.12
CA ALA A 47 3.45 -6.32 -14.09
C ALA A 47 4.10 -6.18 -12.71
N GLN A 48 5.33 -5.67 -12.63
CA GLN A 48 6.14 -5.71 -11.40
C GLN A 48 6.53 -4.32 -10.90
N TYR A 49 6.57 -4.16 -9.57
CA TYR A 49 6.95 -2.91 -8.92
C TYR A 49 7.63 -3.20 -7.58
N SER A 50 8.81 -2.63 -7.37
CA SER A 50 9.61 -2.86 -6.16
C SER A 50 9.66 -1.64 -5.27
N PHE A 51 9.81 -1.89 -3.97
CA PHE A 51 10.01 -0.88 -2.95
C PHE A 51 11.21 -1.24 -2.09
N PHE A 52 12.02 -0.24 -1.77
CA PHE A 52 13.27 -0.42 -1.05
C PHE A 52 13.33 0.43 0.21
N SER A 53 13.96 -0.13 1.24
CA SER A 53 14.21 0.50 2.52
C SER A 53 15.15 1.70 2.39
N MET A 54 14.84 2.78 3.09
CA MET A 54 15.72 3.96 3.16
C MET A 54 16.98 3.73 4.01
N LYS A 55 16.97 2.71 4.88
CA LYS A 55 18.03 2.47 5.88
C LYS A 55 19.23 1.71 5.30
N ASN A 56 18.95 0.71 4.48
CA ASN A 56 19.94 -0.26 4.00
C ASN A 56 19.78 -0.64 2.52
N ASP A 57 18.83 -0.03 1.82
CA ASP A 57 18.54 -0.30 0.40
C ASP A 57 18.05 -1.72 0.10
N ASP A 58 17.65 -2.47 1.13
CA ASP A 58 17.04 -3.79 0.93
C ASP A 58 15.69 -3.65 0.23
N GLU A 59 15.41 -4.54 -0.72
CA GLU A 59 14.10 -4.66 -1.33
C GLU A 59 13.12 -5.24 -0.30
N VAL A 60 12.22 -4.40 0.19
CA VAL A 60 11.29 -4.78 1.27
C VAL A 60 10.00 -5.38 0.72
N LEU A 61 9.56 -4.94 -0.46
CA LEU A 61 8.30 -5.38 -1.07
C LEU A 61 8.43 -5.41 -2.59
N LEU A 62 8.06 -6.55 -3.17
CA LEU A 62 7.88 -6.72 -4.60
C LEU A 62 6.41 -7.04 -4.90
N TYR A 63 5.74 -6.10 -5.56
CA TYR A 63 4.43 -6.30 -6.16
C TYR A 63 4.58 -7.03 -7.51
N LYS A 64 3.74 -8.04 -7.73
CA LYS A 64 3.59 -8.70 -9.04
C LYS A 64 2.12 -8.85 -9.39
N TYR A 65 1.73 -8.39 -10.56
CA TYR A 65 0.46 -8.72 -11.18
C TYR A 65 0.59 -10.07 -11.90
N MET A 66 -0.39 -10.94 -11.72
CA MET A 66 -0.46 -12.23 -12.39
C MET A 66 -1.68 -12.23 -13.30
N ASP A 67 -1.41 -12.23 -14.61
CA ASP A 67 -2.42 -12.48 -15.64
C ASP A 67 -2.49 -14.00 -15.83
N ASN A 68 -3.67 -14.58 -15.65
CA ASN A 68 -3.84 -16.03 -15.73
C ASN A 68 -4.28 -16.51 -17.12
N GLU A 69 -4.14 -15.65 -18.14
CA GLU A 69 -4.21 -15.96 -19.58
C GLU A 69 -5.51 -16.65 -20.05
N THR A 70 -6.63 -16.47 -19.33
CA THR A 70 -7.95 -16.97 -19.78
C THR A 70 -8.83 -15.79 -20.22
N PRO A 71 -8.95 -15.48 -21.53
CA PRO A 71 -9.60 -14.25 -22.03
C PRO A 71 -11.06 -14.07 -21.62
N SER A 72 -11.72 -15.14 -21.17
CA SER A 72 -13.14 -15.15 -20.81
C SER A 72 -13.42 -14.96 -19.31
N TYR A 73 -12.40 -14.96 -18.44
CA TYR A 73 -12.57 -14.91 -16.99
C TYR A 73 -11.61 -13.92 -16.30
N VAL A 74 -11.69 -12.63 -16.62
CA VAL A 74 -10.92 -11.53 -15.95
C VAL A 74 -11.00 -11.55 -14.40
N SER A 75 -11.93 -12.30 -13.82
CA SER A 75 -12.07 -12.53 -12.38
C SER A 75 -11.02 -13.47 -11.76
N ASP A 76 -10.17 -14.13 -12.55
CA ASP A 76 -9.13 -15.04 -12.04
C ASP A 76 -7.75 -14.40 -11.89
N ASP A 77 -7.60 -13.15 -12.34
CA ASP A 77 -6.40 -12.35 -12.13
C ASP A 77 -6.21 -12.04 -10.64
N TYR A 78 -4.95 -12.09 -10.21
CA TYR A 78 -4.57 -11.81 -8.83
C TYR A 78 -3.24 -11.07 -8.79
N PHE A 79 -2.91 -10.54 -7.62
CA PHE A 79 -1.61 -9.96 -7.38
C PHE A 79 -0.91 -10.64 -6.23
N ILE A 80 0.41 -10.54 -6.25
CA ILE A 80 1.32 -11.09 -5.25
C ILE A 80 2.06 -9.93 -4.58
N LEU A 81 2.07 -9.92 -3.25
CA LEU A 81 2.94 -9.10 -2.43
C LEU A 81 4.02 -10.00 -1.82
N ASN A 82 5.27 -9.83 -2.27
CA ASN A 82 6.42 -10.54 -1.71
C ASN A 82 7.19 -9.61 -0.78
N PHE A 83 7.14 -9.89 0.52
CA PHE A 83 7.92 -9.22 1.55
C PHE A 83 9.24 -9.96 1.72
N LEU A 84 10.29 -9.52 1.03
CA LEU A 84 11.48 -10.32 0.80
C LEU A 84 12.35 -10.46 2.06
N THR A 85 12.48 -9.39 2.85
CA THR A 85 13.24 -9.41 4.11
C THR A 85 12.64 -10.39 5.12
N GLU A 86 11.31 -10.50 5.15
CA GLU A 86 10.55 -11.40 6.04
C GLU A 86 10.23 -12.75 5.39
N LYS A 87 10.57 -12.95 4.12
CA LYS A 87 10.26 -14.16 3.32
C LYS A 87 8.77 -14.52 3.34
N VAL A 88 7.91 -13.51 3.33
CA VAL A 88 6.44 -13.69 3.34
C VAL A 88 5.88 -13.39 1.96
N LYS A 89 5.10 -14.33 1.42
CA LYS A 89 4.30 -14.16 0.20
C LYS A 89 2.83 -14.09 0.54
N ILE A 90 2.11 -13.18 -0.10
CA ILE A 90 0.66 -12.98 0.03
C ILE A 90 0.06 -12.86 -1.38
N GLU A 91 -0.98 -13.63 -1.65
CA GLU A 91 -1.68 -13.66 -2.93
C GLU A 91 -3.15 -13.25 -2.72
N SER A 92 -3.67 -12.31 -3.51
CA SER A 92 -5.06 -11.87 -3.37
C SER A 92 -5.67 -11.42 -4.69
N THR A 93 -6.97 -11.70 -4.84
CA THR A 93 -7.85 -11.24 -5.92
C THR A 93 -8.56 -9.92 -5.61
N ASP A 94 -8.40 -9.36 -4.40
CA ASP A 94 -9.09 -8.13 -3.97
C ASP A 94 -8.50 -6.86 -4.63
N LEU A 95 -8.74 -6.75 -5.93
CA LEU A 95 -8.38 -5.63 -6.80
C LEU A 95 -9.12 -4.34 -6.41
N GLY A 96 -10.18 -4.40 -5.58
CA GLY A 96 -10.82 -3.20 -5.03
C GLY A 96 -9.84 -2.31 -4.24
N LYS A 97 -8.77 -2.93 -3.70
CA LYS A 97 -7.69 -2.25 -2.97
C LYS A 97 -6.55 -1.75 -3.87
N VAL A 98 -6.43 -2.25 -5.09
CA VAL A 98 -5.37 -1.89 -6.06
C VAL A 98 -6.05 -1.40 -7.34
N SER A 99 -6.15 -0.08 -7.50
CA SER A 99 -6.76 0.60 -8.67
C SER A 99 -6.72 -0.21 -9.97
N ASN A 100 -7.84 -0.26 -10.72
CA ASN A 100 -8.18 -0.93 -11.99
C ASN A 100 -7.12 -1.05 -13.12
N PHE A 101 -5.90 -0.58 -12.93
CA PHE A 101 -4.77 -0.68 -13.84
C PHE A 101 -3.52 -1.18 -13.11
N MET A 102 -3.33 -2.51 -13.13
CA MET A 102 -2.03 -3.20 -13.04
C MET A 102 -1.07 -2.57 -11.99
N ASN A 103 0.18 -2.26 -12.35
CA ASN A 103 1.18 -1.64 -11.47
C ASN A 103 1.22 -0.10 -11.54
N SER A 104 0.08 0.55 -11.81
CA SER A 104 0.02 2.02 -11.91
C SER A 104 0.50 2.69 -10.61
N LYS A 105 1.09 3.90 -10.73
CA LYS A 105 1.54 4.69 -9.56
C LYS A 105 0.44 4.84 -8.50
N LYS A 106 -0.79 5.15 -8.93
CA LYS A 106 -1.95 5.26 -8.03
C LYS A 106 -2.33 3.93 -7.37
N GLY A 107 -2.21 2.80 -8.08
CA GLY A 107 -2.41 1.46 -7.50
C GLY A 107 -1.37 1.17 -6.42
N MET A 108 -0.10 1.47 -6.71
CA MET A 108 1.01 1.30 -5.78
C MET A 108 0.88 2.21 -4.54
N GLU A 109 0.49 3.46 -4.71
CA GLU A 109 0.17 4.37 -3.59
C GLU A 109 -0.93 3.80 -2.69
N LYS A 110 -1.96 3.16 -3.27
CA LYS A 110 -3.03 2.51 -2.49
C LYS A 110 -2.50 1.30 -1.70
N ILE A 111 -1.63 0.49 -2.29
CA ILE A 111 -0.97 -0.63 -1.58
C ILE A 111 -0.20 -0.10 -0.38
N ILE A 112 0.64 0.93 -0.56
CA ILE A 112 1.40 1.51 0.54
C ILE A 112 0.46 2.10 1.61
N LYS A 113 -0.60 2.82 1.22
CA LYS A 113 -1.63 3.31 2.16
C LYS A 113 -2.28 2.17 2.94
N TRP A 114 -2.54 1.04 2.28
CA TRP A 114 -3.14 -0.12 2.93
C TRP A 114 -2.20 -0.76 3.95
N LEU A 115 -0.92 -0.92 3.60
CA LEU A 115 0.11 -1.44 4.51
C LEU A 115 0.32 -0.52 5.72
N LEU A 116 0.32 0.80 5.53
CA LEU A 116 0.36 1.78 6.63
C LEU A 116 -0.89 1.69 7.51
N LYS A 117 -2.08 1.60 6.91
CA LYS A 117 -3.36 1.47 7.64
C LYS A 117 -3.40 0.22 8.51
N GLU A 118 -2.90 -0.91 8.00
CA GLU A 118 -2.83 -2.18 8.74
C GLU A 118 -1.61 -2.25 9.68
N ARG A 119 -0.76 -1.21 9.67
CA ARG A 119 0.49 -1.09 10.44
C ARG A 119 1.53 -2.16 10.08
N VAL A 120 1.45 -2.71 8.87
CA VAL A 120 2.50 -3.57 8.31
C VAL A 120 3.73 -2.73 8.02
N LEU A 121 3.54 -1.50 7.53
CA LEU A 121 4.57 -0.47 7.48
C LEU A 121 4.32 0.56 8.59
N ASN A 122 5.40 1.03 9.21
CA ASN A 122 5.36 2.17 10.12
C ASN A 122 5.53 3.51 9.36
N GLN A 123 5.51 4.64 10.07
CA GLN A 123 5.65 5.98 9.49
C GLN A 123 7.05 6.27 8.91
N ASP A 124 8.02 5.41 9.18
CA ASP A 124 9.39 5.47 8.64
C ASP A 124 9.60 4.51 7.46
N GLY A 125 8.56 3.75 7.08
CA GLY A 125 8.63 2.77 5.99
C GLY A 125 9.27 1.43 6.40
N GLU A 126 9.45 1.17 7.68
CA GLU A 126 9.96 -0.12 8.17
C GLU A 126 8.82 -1.13 8.37
N LEU A 127 9.13 -2.41 8.09
CA LEU A 127 8.19 -3.50 8.27
C LEU A 127 8.02 -3.87 9.75
N ASN A 128 6.79 -4.19 10.13
CA ASN A 128 6.46 -4.81 11.41
C ASN A 128 6.10 -6.29 11.17
N PRO A 129 6.98 -7.24 11.57
CA PRO A 129 6.77 -8.67 11.32
C PRO A 129 5.48 -9.21 11.93
N ASP A 130 5.14 -8.83 13.17
CA ASP A 130 3.93 -9.30 13.86
C ASP A 130 2.67 -8.86 13.11
N ARG A 131 2.65 -7.62 12.63
CA ARG A 131 1.54 -7.08 11.85
C ARG A 131 1.48 -7.69 10.45
N LEU A 132 2.63 -8.03 9.87
CA LEU A 132 2.71 -8.73 8.59
C LEU A 132 2.13 -10.15 8.69
N SER A 133 2.39 -10.88 9.79
CA SER A 133 1.77 -12.19 10.03
C SER A 133 0.25 -12.10 10.09
N VAL A 134 -0.30 -11.15 10.87
CA VAL A 134 -1.75 -10.92 10.93
C VAL A 134 -2.31 -10.49 9.57
N PHE A 135 -1.57 -9.67 8.83
CA PHE A 135 -1.97 -9.23 7.49
C PHE A 135 -2.03 -10.41 6.51
N LYS A 136 -1.06 -11.32 6.56
CA LYS A 136 -1.08 -12.58 5.80
C LYS A 136 -2.32 -13.41 6.14
N GLU A 137 -2.59 -13.66 7.41
CA GLU A 137 -3.77 -14.44 7.83
C GLU A 137 -5.09 -13.85 7.32
N LYS A 138 -5.18 -12.52 7.24
CA LYS A 138 -6.40 -11.82 6.79
C LYS A 138 -6.61 -11.84 5.29
N TYR A 139 -5.53 -11.82 4.50
CA TYR A 139 -5.60 -11.44 3.09
C TYR A 139 -4.91 -12.41 2.13
N ASP A 140 -4.15 -13.38 2.63
CA ASP A 140 -3.56 -14.40 1.79
C ASP A 140 -4.60 -15.45 1.41
N GLU A 141 -4.99 -15.43 0.13
CA GLU A 141 -5.92 -16.39 -0.44
C GLU A 141 -5.20 -17.69 -0.86
N ASN A 142 -3.86 -17.72 -0.83
CA ASN A 142 -3.04 -18.88 -1.17
C ASN A 142 -3.45 -19.53 -2.51
N ILE A 143 -3.59 -18.69 -3.54
CA ILE A 143 -4.19 -19.03 -4.83
C ILE A 143 -3.35 -20.12 -5.51
N THR A 144 -2.04 -19.90 -5.65
CA THR A 144 -1.11 -20.81 -6.33
C THR A 144 -1.14 -22.24 -5.75
N ALA A 145 -1.30 -22.40 -4.43
CA ALA A 145 -1.36 -23.73 -3.83
C ALA A 145 -2.70 -24.43 -4.05
N ARG A 146 -3.79 -23.67 -4.26
CA ARG A 146 -5.12 -24.20 -4.57
C ARG A 146 -5.23 -24.59 -6.05
N THR A 147 -4.56 -23.85 -6.91
CA THR A 147 -4.48 -24.11 -8.35
C THR A 147 -3.36 -25.11 -8.65
N LEU A 148 -3.52 -26.36 -8.20
CA LEU A 148 -2.70 -27.47 -8.70
C LEU A 148 -2.92 -27.57 -10.22
N ARG A 149 -1.92 -27.19 -11.02
CA ARG A 149 -1.86 -27.46 -12.46
C ARG A 149 -1.17 -28.80 -12.71
#